data_AF-A0A3D5NPM0-F1
#
_entry.id   AF-A0A3D5NPM0-F1
#
_cell.length_a   1.000
_cell.length_b   1.000
_cell.length_c   1.000
_cell.angle_alpha   90.00
_cell.angle_beta   90.00
_cell.angle_gamma   90.00
#
_symmetry.space_group_name_H-M   'P 1'
#
loop_
_entity.id
_entity.type
_entity.pdbx_description
1 polymer ?
#
loop_
_entity_poly.entity_id
_entity_poly.type
_entity_poly.pdbx_seq_one_letter_code
_entity_poly.pdbx_strand_id
1 'polypeptide(L)' 'MKPLDLTIKCFLGFKEKTEIDFRPLYEDKIFLITGPTGAGKTSIFDAVCYA' A
#
# COMPACT_ATOMS: atom_id res chain seq x y z
N MET A 1 -13.82 4.87 2.94
CA MET A 1 -13.08 3.59 2.82
C MET A 1 -11.93 3.60 3.84
N LYS A 2 -11.75 2.54 4.63
CA LYS A 2 -10.67 2.39 5.62
C LYS A 2 -10.04 0.99 5.46
N PRO A 3 -9.06 0.80 4.55
CA PRO A 3 -8.46 -0.52 4.31
C PRO A 3 -7.82 -1.06 5.59
N LEU A 4 -8.05 -2.32 5.94
CA LEU A 4 -7.45 -2.92 7.14
C LEU A 4 -6.12 -3.60 6.79
N ASP A 5 -6.12 -4.33 5.67
CA ASP A 5 -4.97 -5.00 5.10
C ASP A 5 -5.01 -4.87 3.58
N LEU A 6 -3.85 -5.06 2.95
CA LEU A 6 -3.70 -5.14 1.51
C LEU A 6 -2.61 -6.16 1.18
N THR A 7 -2.95 -7.15 0.36
CA THR A 7 -2.00 -8.11 -0.21
C THR A 7 -1.86 -7.88 -1.71
N ILE A 8 -0.64 -7.57 -2.15
CA ILE A 8 -0.32 -7.25 -3.55
C ILE A 8 0.66 -8.29 -4.09
N LYS A 9 0.44 -8.82 -5.29
CA LYS A 9 1.40 -9.68 -6.00
C LYS A 9 1.22 -9.54 -7.51
N CYS A 10 2.32 -9.45 -8.24
CA CYS A 10 2.33 -9.30 -9.70
C CYS A 10 1.44 -8.13 -10.19
N PHE A 11 1.44 -7.01 -9.47
CA PHE A 11 0.62 -5.83 -9.78
C PHE A 11 1.50 -4.58 -9.90
N LEU A 12 1.52 -3.96 -11.09
CA LEU A 12 2.36 -2.81 -11.41
C LEU A 12 3.82 -3.04 -10.94
N GLY A 13 4.36 -2.17 -10.08
CA GLY A 13 5.72 -2.28 -9.53
C GLY A 13 5.93 -3.38 -8.48
N PHE A 14 4.88 -4.06 -8.02
CA PHE A 14 4.95 -5.13 -7.01
C PHE A 14 5.01 -6.51 -7.65
N LYS A 15 6.22 -6.94 -8.05
CA LYS A 15 6.44 -8.26 -8.65
C LYS A 15 6.18 -9.39 -7.66
N GLU A 16 6.79 -9.28 -6.48
CA GLU A 16 6.70 -10.27 -5.41
C GLU A 16 5.50 -10.00 -4.49
N LYS A 17 5.14 -11.00 -3.67
CA LYS A 17 4.09 -10.84 -2.67
C LYS A 17 4.49 -9.79 -1.64
N THR A 18 3.64 -8.78 -1.47
CA THR A 18 3.78 -7.71 -0.49
C THR A 18 2.50 -7.62 0.33
N GLU A 19 2.64 -7.56 1.64
CA GLU A 19 1.52 -7.45 2.59
C GLU A 19 1.68 -6.15 3.38
N ILE A 20 0.60 -5.37 3.47
CA ILE A 20 0.56 -4.11 4.21
C ILE A 20 -0.58 -4.22 5.22
N ASP A 21 -0.25 -4.06 6.50
CA ASP A 21 -1.23 -3.94 7.57
C ASP A 21 -1.42 -2.46 7.93
N PHE A 22 -2.61 -1.93 7.69
CA PHE A 22 -2.94 -0.54 7.98
C PHE A 22 -3.45 -0.35 9.41
N ARG A 23 -3.80 -1.43 10.14
CA ARG A 23 -4.39 -1.33 11.49
C ARG A 23 -3.52 -0.51 12.46
N PRO A 24 -2.19 -0.73 12.56
CA PRO A 24 -1.34 0.05 13.45
C PRO A 24 -1.27 1.53 13.05
N LEU A 25 -1.34 1.83 11.76
CA LEU A 25 -1.21 3.19 11.21
C LEU A 25 -2.40 4.09 11.57
N TYR A 26 -3.53 3.50 11.95
CA TYR A 26 -4.71 4.27 12.35
C TYR A 26 -4.67 4.77 13.79
N GLU A 27 -3.77 4.23 14.63
CA GLU A 27 -3.57 4.74 15.99
C GLU A 27 -3.01 6.17 15.96
N ASP A 28 -2.06 6.42 15.06
CA ASP A 28 -1.38 7.71 14.89
C ASP A 28 -2.16 8.72 14.05
N LYS A 29 -3.35 8.34 13.52
CA LYS A 29 -4.29 9.12 12.68
C LYS A 29 -3.75 9.59 11.32
N ILE A 30 -2.43 9.76 11.18
CA ILE A 30 -1.75 10.18 9.97
C ILE A 30 -0.50 9.31 9.81
N PHE A 31 -0.31 8.76 8.62
CA PHE A 31 0.89 8.01 8.25
C PHE A 31 1.45 8.51 6.92
N LEU A 32 2.71 8.20 6.66
CA LEU A 32 3.43 8.62 5.46
C LEU A 32 3.94 7.41 4.68
N ILE A 33 3.66 7.39 3.37
CA ILE A 33 4.28 6.47 2.42
C ILE A 33 5.38 7.24 1.67
N THR A 34 6.64 6.87 1.89
CA THR A 34 7.82 7.58 1.33
C THR A 34 8.78 6.61 0.63
N GLY A 35 9.67 7.15 -0.20
CA GLY A 35 10.63 6.40 -0.99
C GLY A 35 10.98 7.11 -2.31
N PRO A 36 12.01 6.63 -3.05
CA PRO A 36 12.46 7.26 -4.28
C PRO A 36 11.41 7.19 -5.40
N THR A 37 11.58 8.00 -6.44
CA THR A 37 10.75 7.94 -7.65
C THR A 37 10.84 6.54 -8.28
N GLY A 38 9.69 6.00 -8.70
CA GLY A 38 9.61 4.63 -9.24
C GLY A 38 9.49 3.51 -8.20
N ALA A 39 9.55 3.80 -6.90
CA ALA A 39 9.45 2.78 -5.85
C ALA A 39 8.05 2.15 -5.65
N GLY A 40 7.06 2.47 -6.49
CA GLY A 40 5.72 1.87 -6.41
C GLY A 40 4.75 2.51 -5.40
N LYS A 41 5.07 3.67 -4.83
CA LYS A 41 4.19 4.38 -3.87
C LYS A 41 2.77 4.62 -4.41
N THR A 42 2.66 5.15 -5.63
CA THR A 42 1.36 5.35 -6.30
C THR A 42 0.65 4.03 -6.55
N SER A 43 1.41 2.98 -6.90
CA SER A 43 0.87 1.65 -7.15
C SER A 43 0.22 0.99 -5.92
N ILE A 44 0.59 1.39 -4.69
CA ILE A 44 -0.13 0.97 -3.48
C ILE A 44 -1.56 1.52 -3.51
N PHE A 45 -1.73 2.81 -3.85
CA PHE A 45 -3.04 3.42 -3.96
C PHE A 45 -3.84 2.87 -5.15
N ASP A 46 -3.18 2.60 -6.28
CA ASP A 46 -3.82 1.94 -7.43
C ASP A 46 -4.37 0.55 -7.04
N ALA A 47 -3.62 -0.21 -6.23
CA ALA A 47 -4.06 -1.51 -5.74
C ALA A 47 -5.26 -1.41 -4.77
N VAL A 48 -5.26 -0.41 -3.87
CA VAL A 48 -6.42 -0.12 -2.99
C VAL A 48 -7.67 0.26 -3.79
N CYS A 49 -7.50 1.03 -4.87
CA CYS A 49 -8.62 1.44 -5.72
C CYS A 49 -9.15 0.30 -6.61
N TYR A 50 -8.29 -0.63 -7.00
CA TYR A 50 -8.65 -1.76 -7.86
C TYR A 50 -9.44 -2.86 -7.12
N ALA A 51 -9.11 -3.10 -5.85
CA ALA A 51 -9.74 -4.12 -5.01
C ALA A 51 -11.11 -3.68 -4.46
#